data_AF-A0A1B1ZIE8-F1
#
_entry.id   AF-A0A1B1ZIE8-F1
#
_cell.length_a   1.000
_cell.length_b   1.000
_cell.length_c   1.000
_cell.angle_alpha   90.00
_cell.angle_beta   90.00
_cell.angle_gamma   90.00
#
_symmetry.space_group_name_H-M   'P 1'
#
loop_
_entity.id
_entity.type
_entity.pdbx_description
1 polymer ?
#
loop_
_entity_poly.entity_id
_entity_poly.type
_entity_poly.pdbx_seq_one_letter_code
_entity_poly.pdbx_strand_id
1 'polypeptide(L)'
;MKYLFVNGRLAIQIRYWEEPGFGDGGARVELRRVTQVEGTAHRAGAAGCTVSPVRPDGLWRADLFLNLDRPGEGCFHHHPTFSATDVGGREFERAITDDPRRWIEDRLRDLPALLALCGGEDVLSSVDLDEHRRALPLMLTAVEQCLARLPAELVRRHASAGS
;
A
#
# COMPACT_ATOMS: atom_id res chain seq x y z
N MET A 1 -5.75 -0.68 12.31
CA MET A 1 -4.54 -1.55 12.25
C MET A 1 -3.77 -1.22 10.97
N LYS A 2 -2.44 -1.31 11.02
CA LYS A 2 -1.55 -1.18 9.87
C LYS A 2 -0.61 -2.37 9.87
N TYR A 3 -0.44 -3.00 8.71
CA TYR A 3 0.51 -4.08 8.48
C TYR A 3 1.73 -3.50 7.76
N LEU A 4 2.91 -3.94 8.16
CA LEU A 4 4.16 -3.45 7.61
C LEU A 4 5.10 -4.65 7.40
N PHE A 5 5.47 -4.87 6.15
CA PHE A 5 6.44 -5.89 5.76
C PHE A 5 7.72 -5.16 5.34
N VAL A 6 8.82 -5.40 6.06
CA VAL A 6 10.12 -4.77 5.79
C VAL A 6 11.07 -5.83 5.27
N ASN A 7 11.63 -5.62 4.09
CA ASN A 7 12.59 -6.49 3.44
C ASN A 7 13.69 -5.62 2.82
N GLY A 8 14.90 -5.68 3.38
CA GLY A 8 15.99 -4.78 2.99
C GLY A 8 15.64 -3.31 3.19
N ARG A 9 15.83 -2.51 2.13
CA ARG A 9 15.51 -1.08 2.08
C ARG A 9 14.11 -0.79 1.54
N LEU A 10 13.24 -1.80 1.48
CA LEU A 10 11.84 -1.67 1.04
C LEU A 10 10.88 -2.03 2.18
N ALA A 11 9.84 -1.24 2.32
CA ALA A 11 8.67 -1.51 3.14
C ALA A 11 7.43 -1.59 2.25
N ILE A 12 6.59 -2.60 2.48
CA ILE A 12 5.24 -2.69 1.95
C ILE A 12 4.28 -2.45 3.11
N GLN A 13 3.63 -1.28 3.07
CA GLN A 13 2.66 -0.87 4.07
C GLN A 13 1.24 -1.13 3.56
N ILE A 14 0.44 -1.85 4.34
CA ILE A 14 -0.95 -2.16 4.01
C ILE A 14 -1.84 -1.70 5.17
N ARG A 15 -2.87 -0.92 4.87
CA ARG A 15 -3.82 -0.44 5.87
C ARG A 15 -5.19 -0.18 5.29
N TYR A 16 -6.19 -0.21 6.16
CA TYR A 16 -7.47 0.40 5.85
C TYR A 16 -7.34 1.93 5.90
N TRP A 17 -7.96 2.61 4.94
CA TRP A 17 -8.00 4.07 4.86
C TRP A 17 -9.36 4.53 4.37
N GLU A 18 -9.83 5.66 4.88
CA GLU A 18 -10.95 6.42 4.33
C GLU A 18 -10.44 7.80 3.95
N GLU A 19 -10.72 8.21 2.72
CA GLU A 19 -10.31 9.49 2.19
C GLU A 19 -11.23 10.60 2.74
N PRO A 20 -10.69 11.53 3.56
CA PRO A 20 -11.51 12.57 4.16
C PRO A 20 -12.20 13.43 3.11
N GLY A 21 -13.52 13.59 3.21
CA GLY A 21 -14.32 14.44 2.31
C GLY A 21 -14.72 13.84 0.97
N PHE A 22 -14.24 12.64 0.61
CA PHE A 22 -14.61 11.96 -0.65
C PHE A 22 -15.54 10.77 -0.44
N GLY A 23 -15.57 10.24 0.78
CA GLY A 23 -16.34 9.05 1.11
C GLY A 23 -15.78 7.76 0.53
N ASP A 24 -14.59 7.81 -0.06
CA ASP A 24 -13.91 6.62 -0.55
C ASP A 24 -13.18 5.91 0.60
N GLY A 25 -13.23 4.58 0.65
CA GLY A 25 -12.49 3.83 1.65
C GLY A 25 -12.22 2.38 1.26
N GLY A 26 -11.21 1.78 1.87
CA GLY A 26 -10.81 0.40 1.59
C GLY A 26 -9.34 0.14 1.91
N ALA A 27 -8.72 -0.75 1.15
CA ALA A 27 -7.32 -1.12 1.37
C ALA A 27 -6.38 -0.18 0.61
N ARG A 28 -5.45 0.45 1.32
CA ARG A 28 -4.32 1.22 0.78
C ARG A 28 -3.05 0.38 0.90
N VAL A 29 -2.35 0.21 -0.21
CA VAL A 29 -1.06 -0.50 -0.31
C VAL A 29 0.00 0.49 -0.77
N GLU A 30 1.11 0.59 -0.06
CA GLU A 30 2.18 1.56 -0.35
C GLU A 30 3.54 0.86 -0.37
N LEU A 31 4.38 1.18 -1.36
CA LEU A 31 5.80 0.83 -1.37
C LEU A 31 6.61 2.01 -0.84
N ARG A 32 7.54 1.71 0.06
CA ARG A 32 8.25 2.70 0.84
C ARG A 32 9.72 2.43 1.03
N ARG A 33 10.54 3.48 0.97
CA ARG A 33 11.97 3.37 1.28
C ARG A 33 12.17 3.12 2.78
N VAL A 34 13.16 2.30 3.10
CA VAL A 34 13.58 2.01 4.47
C VAL A 34 15.04 2.38 4.64
N THR A 35 15.31 3.19 5.65
CA THR A 35 16.67 3.55 6.06
C THR A 35 17.05 2.73 7.28
N GLN A 36 18.18 2.03 7.21
CA GLN A 36 18.77 1.39 8.40
C GLN A 36 19.35 2.46 9.31
N VAL A 37 19.06 2.33 10.61
CA VAL A 37 19.51 3.26 11.64
C VAL A 37 20.43 2.49 12.58
N GLU A 38 21.72 2.75 12.48
CA GLU A 38 22.70 2.21 13.42
C GLU A 38 22.58 2.95 14.76
N GLY A 39 22.51 2.20 15.86
CA GLY A 39 22.52 2.79 17.20
C GLY A 39 23.90 3.30 17.57
N THR A 40 24.03 4.54 18.02
CA THR A 40 25.30 5.12 18.45
C THR A 40 25.85 4.54 19.76
N ALA A 41 25.02 3.80 20.50
CA ALA A 41 25.34 3.19 21.80
C ALA A 41 25.10 1.67 21.83
N HIS A 42 24.89 1.02 20.69
CA HIS A 42 24.59 -0.41 20.62
C HIS A 42 25.69 -1.19 19.91
N ARG A 43 25.76 -2.50 20.18
CA ARG A 43 26.71 -3.41 19.51
C ARG A 43 26.50 -3.37 17.99
N ALA A 44 27.57 -3.63 17.24
CA ALA A 44 27.47 -3.83 15.79
C ALA A 44 26.37 -4.87 15.47
N GLY A 45 25.47 -4.53 14.54
CA GLY A 45 24.31 -5.35 14.18
C GLY A 45 23.03 -5.08 15.00
N ALA A 46 23.05 -4.15 15.96
CA ALA A 46 21.85 -3.60 16.59
C ALA A 46 21.35 -2.38 15.80
N ALA A 47 20.91 -2.63 14.57
CA ALA A 47 20.32 -1.63 13.70
C ALA A 47 18.79 -1.64 13.83
N GLY A 48 18.21 -0.45 13.99
CA GLY A 48 16.79 -0.22 13.77
C GLY A 48 16.51 0.10 12.30
N CYS A 49 15.25 0.44 12.00
CA CYS A 49 14.90 0.97 10.69
C CYS A 49 13.84 2.06 10.80
N THR A 50 13.87 2.97 9.83
CA THR A 50 12.86 4.02 9.64
C THR A 50 12.22 3.81 8.28
N VAL A 51 10.89 3.72 8.25
CA VAL A 51 10.10 3.73 7.02
C VAL A 51 9.87 5.18 6.60
N SER A 52 10.17 5.51 5.36
CA SER A 52 10.07 6.88 4.88
C SER A 52 8.62 7.41 4.92
N PRO A 53 8.44 8.73 5.10
CA PRO A 53 7.14 9.38 4.88
C PRO A 53 6.71 9.32 3.41
N VAL A 54 5.43 9.61 3.13
CA VAL A 54 4.86 9.61 1.76
C VAL A 54 5.65 10.57 0.90
N ARG A 55 5.93 11.74 1.44
CA ARG A 55 6.78 12.75 0.82
C ARG A 55 8.08 12.85 1.60
N PRO A 56 9.22 13.07 0.94
CA PRO A 56 9.42 13.08 -0.52
C PRO A 56 9.69 11.69 -1.12
N ASP A 57 9.73 10.64 -0.30
CA ASP A 57 10.44 9.39 -0.60
C ASP A 57 9.54 8.16 -0.83
N GLY A 58 8.23 8.36 -0.97
CA GLY A 58 7.32 7.28 -1.33
C GLY A 58 7.54 6.84 -2.78
N LEU A 59 7.40 5.54 -3.02
CA LEU A 59 7.67 4.96 -4.35
C LEU A 59 6.39 4.81 -5.14
N TRP A 60 5.39 4.17 -4.54
CA TRP A 60 4.18 3.76 -5.24
C TRP A 60 3.02 3.56 -4.26
N ARG A 61 1.79 3.72 -4.75
CA ARG A 61 0.57 3.44 -3.97
C ARG A 61 -0.54 2.86 -4.83
N ALA A 62 -1.28 1.90 -4.31
CA ALA A 62 -2.60 1.53 -4.82
C ALA A 62 -3.68 1.70 -3.76
N ASP A 63 -4.83 2.19 -4.20
CA ASP A 63 -6.01 2.41 -3.38
C ASP A 63 -7.13 1.52 -3.92
N LEU A 64 -7.38 0.42 -3.21
CA LEU A 64 -8.45 -0.53 -3.50
C LEU A 64 -9.73 -0.09 -2.78
N PHE A 65 -10.27 1.05 -3.18
CA PHE A 65 -11.37 1.72 -2.48
C PHE A 65 -12.74 1.49 -3.13
N LEU A 66 -13.77 1.47 -2.29
CA LEU A 66 -15.17 1.62 -2.67
C LEU A 66 -15.66 3.00 -2.23
N ASN A 67 -16.64 3.54 -2.93
CA ASN A 67 -17.38 4.67 -2.42
C ASN A 67 -18.32 4.21 -1.29
N LEU A 68 -18.11 4.74 -0.10
CA LEU A 68 -18.87 4.39 1.11
C LEU A 68 -20.22 5.12 1.21
N ASP A 69 -20.38 6.22 0.48
CA ASP A 69 -21.62 7.01 0.43
C ASP A 69 -22.51 6.57 -0.76
N ARG A 70 -21.93 5.90 -1.76
CA ARG A 70 -22.59 5.30 -2.94
C ARG A 70 -22.13 3.85 -3.10
N PRO A 71 -22.70 2.91 -2.33
CA PRO A 71 -22.28 1.51 -2.34
C PRO A 71 -22.42 0.90 -3.73
N GLY A 72 -21.36 0.23 -4.21
CA GLY A 72 -21.34 -0.47 -5.49
C GLY A 72 -20.44 0.16 -6.56
N GLU A 73 -19.98 1.40 -6.36
CA GLU A 73 -19.00 2.05 -7.24
C GLU A 73 -17.58 1.89 -6.66
N GLY A 74 -16.73 1.14 -7.36
CA GLY A 74 -15.30 1.04 -7.04
C GLY A 74 -14.53 2.24 -7.58
N CYS A 75 -13.71 2.88 -6.74
CA CYS A 75 -12.82 3.98 -7.11
C CYS A 75 -11.36 3.53 -7.12
N PHE A 76 -11.14 2.31 -7.60
CA PHE A 76 -9.84 1.65 -7.65
C PHE A 76 -8.86 2.42 -8.54
N HIS A 77 -7.70 2.77 -8.00
CA HIS A 77 -6.66 3.46 -8.73
C HIS A 77 -5.28 3.19 -8.13
N HIS A 78 -4.24 3.59 -8.84
CA HIS A 78 -2.90 3.59 -8.32
C HIS A 78 -2.14 4.86 -8.71
N HIS A 79 -1.03 5.08 -8.03
CA HIS A 79 -0.13 6.20 -8.19
C HIS A 79 1.23 5.61 -8.59
N PRO A 80 1.57 5.64 -9.89
CA PRO A 80 2.77 4.97 -10.40
C PRO A 80 4.06 5.65 -9.94
N THR A 81 4.01 6.95 -9.73
CA THR A 81 5.13 7.76 -9.24
C THR A 81 4.63 8.81 -8.28
N PHE A 82 5.45 9.17 -7.30
CA PHE A 82 5.17 10.30 -6.42
C PHE A 82 5.87 11.54 -6.97
N SER A 83 5.22 12.70 -6.88
CA SER A 83 5.85 13.97 -7.19
C SER A 83 6.46 14.57 -5.93
N ALA A 84 7.33 15.57 -6.08
CA ALA A 84 7.91 16.28 -4.93
C ALA A 84 6.84 16.91 -4.00
N THR A 85 5.63 17.16 -4.52
CA THR A 85 4.56 17.89 -3.83
C THR A 85 3.38 17.02 -3.43
N ASP A 86 3.20 15.80 -3.97
CA ASP A 86 2.13 14.88 -3.60
C ASP A 86 2.37 13.44 -4.09
N VAL A 87 1.43 12.54 -3.84
CA VAL A 87 1.42 11.17 -4.38
C VAL A 87 1.27 11.07 -5.91
N GLY A 88 1.37 12.18 -6.65
CA GLY A 88 1.27 12.19 -8.11
C GLY A 88 -0.14 11.91 -8.64
N GLY A 89 -0.23 11.69 -9.97
CA GLY A 89 -1.48 11.44 -10.67
C GLY A 89 -2.12 10.11 -10.30
N ARG A 90 -3.44 10.02 -10.46
CA ARG A 90 -4.21 8.78 -10.33
C ARG A 90 -4.28 8.09 -11.69
N GLU A 91 -3.88 6.83 -11.73
CA GLU A 91 -4.02 5.98 -12.90
C GLU A 91 -5.14 4.95 -12.68
N PHE A 92 -6.07 4.93 -13.62
CA PHE A 92 -7.23 4.04 -13.63
C PHE A 92 -7.04 3.00 -14.75
N GLU A 93 -6.77 1.76 -14.36
CA GLU A 93 -6.60 0.66 -15.31
C GLU A 93 -7.84 -0.24 -15.29
N ARG A 94 -8.33 -0.65 -16.46
CA ARG A 94 -9.45 -1.61 -16.52
C ARG A 94 -9.19 -2.87 -15.71
N ALA A 95 -7.94 -3.34 -15.66
CA ALA A 95 -7.56 -4.54 -14.91
C ALA A 95 -7.77 -4.41 -13.39
N ILE A 96 -7.53 -3.24 -12.79
CA ILE A 96 -7.77 -3.03 -11.35
C ILE A 96 -9.28 -2.98 -11.04
N THR A 97 -10.09 -2.53 -12.00
CA THR A 97 -11.55 -2.49 -11.87
C THR A 97 -12.16 -3.87 -12.04
N ASP A 98 -11.68 -4.66 -13.01
CA ASP A 98 -12.23 -5.99 -13.32
C ASP A 98 -11.96 -7.01 -12.19
N ASP A 99 -10.75 -7.00 -11.60
CA ASP A 99 -10.38 -7.86 -10.46
C ASP A 99 -9.30 -7.19 -9.59
N PRO A 100 -9.68 -6.32 -8.63
CA PRO A 100 -8.72 -5.55 -7.82
C PRO A 100 -7.82 -6.45 -6.97
N ARG A 101 -8.33 -7.62 -6.54
CA ARG A 101 -7.57 -8.57 -5.73
C ARG A 101 -6.48 -9.20 -6.60
N ARG A 102 -6.84 -9.77 -7.75
CA ARG A 102 -5.85 -10.39 -8.63
C ARG A 102 -4.85 -9.36 -9.13
N TRP A 103 -5.32 -8.14 -9.45
CA TRP A 103 -4.43 -7.06 -9.89
C TRP A 103 -3.36 -6.73 -8.84
N ILE A 104 -3.72 -6.58 -7.56
CA ILE A 104 -2.71 -6.28 -6.52
C ILE A 104 -1.78 -7.47 -6.27
N GLU A 105 -2.28 -8.70 -6.38
CA GLU A 105 -1.43 -9.90 -6.33
C GLU A 105 -0.40 -9.90 -7.45
N ASP A 106 -0.80 -9.66 -8.69
CA ASP A 106 0.11 -9.66 -9.84
C ASP A 106 1.19 -8.57 -9.69
N ARG A 107 0.81 -7.37 -9.22
CA ARG A 107 1.76 -6.27 -8.94
C ARG A 107 2.75 -6.63 -7.83
N LEU A 108 2.28 -7.19 -6.71
CA LEU A 108 3.16 -7.56 -5.60
C LEU A 108 4.00 -8.80 -5.94
N ARG A 109 3.53 -9.72 -6.78
CA ARG A 109 4.27 -10.91 -7.21
C ARG A 109 5.49 -10.55 -8.05
N ASP A 110 5.35 -9.59 -8.97
CA ASP A 110 6.45 -9.08 -9.80
C ASP A 110 7.02 -7.77 -9.23
N LEU A 111 7.61 -7.88 -8.03
CA LEU A 111 8.21 -6.73 -7.35
C LEU A 111 9.30 -6.02 -8.18
N PRO A 112 10.20 -6.71 -8.90
CA PRO A 112 11.16 -6.04 -9.78
C PRO A 112 10.49 -5.16 -10.85
N ALA A 113 9.46 -5.66 -11.54
CA ALA A 113 8.75 -4.87 -12.54
C ALA A 113 8.01 -3.68 -11.91
N LEU A 114 7.43 -3.86 -10.72
CA LEU A 114 6.77 -2.78 -10.00
C LEU A 114 7.76 -1.67 -9.58
N LEU A 115 8.95 -2.05 -9.08
CA LEU A 115 9.99 -1.08 -8.73
C LEU A 115 10.53 -0.35 -9.97
N ALA A 116 10.65 -1.04 -11.10
CA ALA A 116 11.04 -0.42 -12.37
C ALA A 116 10.01 0.61 -12.85
N LEU A 117 8.72 0.30 -12.70
CA LEU A 117 7.63 1.23 -13.05
C LEU A 117 7.69 2.53 -12.23
N CYS A 118 8.06 2.46 -10.96
CA CYS A 118 8.03 3.61 -10.05
C CYS A 118 9.39 4.28 -9.79
N GLY A 119 10.45 3.88 -10.50
CA GLY A 119 11.81 4.43 -10.32
C GLY A 119 12.47 4.04 -8.99
N GLY A 120 12.13 2.87 -8.45
CA GLY A 120 12.61 2.33 -7.17
C GLY A 120 13.65 1.21 -7.31
N GLU A 121 14.27 1.03 -8.47
CA GLU A 121 15.19 -0.09 -8.73
C GLU A 121 16.43 -0.07 -7.83
N ASP A 122 16.81 1.10 -7.32
CA ASP A 122 17.96 1.26 -6.43
C ASP A 122 17.82 0.46 -5.13
N VAL A 123 16.59 0.23 -4.65
CA VAL A 123 16.37 -0.58 -3.43
C VAL A 123 16.36 -2.09 -3.71
N LEU A 124 16.19 -2.52 -4.96
CA LEU A 124 16.01 -3.93 -5.33
C LEU A 124 17.21 -4.80 -4.89
N SER A 125 18.42 -4.26 -4.98
CA SER A 125 19.67 -4.94 -4.58
C SER A 125 19.70 -5.35 -3.09
N SER A 126 18.85 -4.74 -2.26
CA SER A 126 18.75 -5.03 -0.83
C SER A 126 17.62 -5.99 -0.45
N VAL A 127 16.73 -6.30 -1.39
CA VAL A 127 15.52 -7.09 -1.14
C VAL A 127 15.80 -8.57 -1.38
N ASP A 128 15.46 -9.42 -0.41
CA ASP A 128 15.40 -10.88 -0.63
C ASP A 128 14.10 -11.23 -1.38
N LEU A 129 14.22 -11.50 -2.68
CA LEU A 129 13.06 -11.80 -3.52
C LEU A 129 12.40 -13.15 -3.20
N ASP A 130 13.14 -14.11 -2.62
CA ASP A 130 12.56 -15.39 -2.22
C ASP A 130 11.75 -15.23 -0.93
N GLU A 131 12.24 -14.44 0.02
CA GLU A 131 11.47 -14.07 1.22
C GLU A 131 10.24 -13.25 0.85
N HIS A 132 10.37 -12.32 -0.11
CA HIS A 132 9.23 -11.57 -0.63
C HIS A 132 8.14 -12.50 -1.20
N ARG A 133 8.52 -13.50 -2.03
CA ARG A 133 7.60 -14.50 -2.56
C ARG A 133 6.93 -15.33 -1.46
N ARG A 134 7.69 -15.72 -0.41
CA ARG A 134 7.14 -16.43 0.76
C ARG A 134 6.17 -15.58 1.57
N ALA A 135 6.43 -14.28 1.68
CA ALA A 135 5.60 -13.34 2.42
C ALA A 135 4.35 -12.86 1.65
N LEU A 136 4.32 -13.00 0.32
CA LEU A 136 3.21 -12.56 -0.53
C LEU A 136 1.81 -13.01 -0.02
N PRO A 137 1.58 -14.29 0.37
CA PRO A 137 0.28 -14.69 0.92
C PRO A 137 -0.13 -13.89 2.16
N LEU A 138 0.82 -13.55 3.04
CA LEU A 138 0.54 -12.75 4.24
C LEU A 138 0.20 -11.30 3.88
N MET A 139 0.85 -10.73 2.86
CA MET A 139 0.51 -9.40 2.34
C MET A 139 -0.91 -9.39 1.77
N LEU A 140 -1.30 -10.42 1.01
CA LEU A 140 -2.66 -10.54 0.47
C LEU A 140 -3.70 -10.72 1.58
N THR A 141 -3.40 -11.52 2.60
CA THR A 141 -4.25 -11.59 3.79
C THR A 141 -4.41 -10.22 4.47
N ALA A 142 -3.34 -9.43 4.58
CA ALA A 142 -3.43 -8.07 5.12
C ALA A 142 -4.35 -7.15 4.28
N VAL A 143 -4.32 -7.28 2.95
CA VAL A 143 -5.26 -6.58 2.05
C VAL A 143 -6.69 -7.03 2.30
N GLU A 144 -6.93 -8.35 2.33
CA GLU A 144 -8.24 -8.94 2.57
C GLU A 144 -8.83 -8.52 3.92
N GLN A 145 -8.01 -8.47 4.98
CA GLN A 145 -8.41 -7.96 6.29
C GLN A 145 -8.82 -6.48 6.27
N CYS A 146 -8.21 -5.67 5.40
CA CYS A 146 -8.62 -4.27 5.22
C CYS A 146 -9.95 -4.18 4.46
N LEU A 147 -10.12 -4.95 3.38
CA LEU A 147 -11.35 -4.98 2.58
C LEU A 147 -12.53 -5.55 3.37
N ALA A 148 -12.30 -6.53 4.26
CA ALA A 148 -13.32 -7.13 5.13
C ALA A 148 -13.96 -6.13 6.10
N ARG A 149 -13.36 -4.94 6.29
CA ARG A 149 -13.96 -3.86 7.09
C ARG A 149 -15.10 -3.14 6.36
N LEU A 150 -15.09 -3.13 5.03
CA LEU A 150 -16.00 -2.33 4.22
C LEU A 150 -17.48 -2.56 4.55
N PRO A 151 -17.99 -3.80 4.72
CA PRO A 151 -19.40 -4.01 5.03
C PRO A 151 -19.84 -3.30 6.32
N ALA A 152 -19.03 -3.36 7.38
CA ALA A 152 -19.34 -2.73 8.65
C ALA A 152 -19.26 -1.20 8.58
N GLU A 153 -18.33 -0.65 7.81
CA GLU A 153 -18.16 0.79 7.62
C GLU A 153 -19.29 1.39 6.77
N LEU A 154 -19.71 0.67 5.73
CA LEU A 154 -20.90 1.00 4.93
C LEU A 154 -22.14 1.10 5.82
N VAL A 155 -22.40 0.09 6.66
CA VAL A 155 -23.54 0.11 7.60
C VAL A 155 -23.46 1.30 8.55
N ARG A 156 -22.29 1.57 9.14
CA ARG A 156 -22.09 2.70 10.06
C ARG A 156 -22.42 4.04 9.42
N ARG A 157 -21.93 4.30 8.20
CA ARG A 157 -22.17 5.57 7.51
C ARG A 157 -23.64 5.80 7.17
N HIS A 158 -24.33 4.77 6.69
CA HIS A 158 -25.76 4.88 6.35
C HIS A 158 -26.63 5.05 7.60
N ALA A 159 -26.24 4.46 8.74
CA ALA A 159 -26.95 4.68 10.01
C ALA A 159 -26.80 6.13 10.53
N SER A 160 -25.63 6.74 10.36
CA SER A 160 -25.38 8.14 10.77
C SER A 160 -26.01 9.20 9.84
N ALA A 161 -26.30 8.86 8.57
CA ALA A 161 -26.92 9.78 7.63
C ALA A 161 -28.45 9.89 7.81
N GLY A 162 -29.06 8.98 8.59
CA GLY A 162 -30.50 8.93 8.86
C GLY A 162 -30.93 9.54 10.20
N SER A 163 -30.02 10.14 10.96
CA SER A 163 -30.28 10.83 12.24
C SER A 163 -30.10 12.33 12.11
#